data_AF-A0A0S8E463-F1
#
_entry.id   AF-A0A0S8E463-F1
#
_cell.length_a   1.000
_cell.length_b   1.000
_cell.length_c   1.000
_cell.angle_alpha   90.00
_cell.angle_beta   90.00
_cell.angle_gamma   90.00
#
_symmetry.space_group_name_H-M   'P 1'
#
loop_
_entity.id
_entity.type
_entity.pdbx_description
1 polymer ?
#
loop_
_entity_poly.entity_id
_entity_poly.type
_entity_poly.pdbx_seq_one_letter_code
_entity_poly.pdbx_strand_id
1 'polypeptide(L)' 'MCQRLHPTCHGQRWQAETTVSMIKRRLASAVNARSCWSQRRALMLKAIAHNILLLCALRAVQAALAAA' A
#
# COMPACT_ATOMS: atom_id res chain seq x y z
N MET A 1 -18.94 -9.60 22.72
CA MET A 1 -18.74 -8.44 21.81
C MET A 1 -19.47 -8.72 20.51
N CYS A 2 -20.65 -8.12 20.30
CA CYS A 2 -21.41 -8.28 19.05
C CYS A 2 -20.80 -7.37 17.97
N GLN A 3 -19.96 -7.91 17.10
CA GLN A 3 -19.45 -7.18 15.95
C GLN A 3 -20.51 -7.22 14.84
N ARG A 4 -21.19 -6.09 14.59
CA ARG A 4 -21.97 -5.87 13.38
C ARG A 4 -21.01 -5.73 12.20
N LEU A 5 -20.46 -6.86 11.75
CA LEU A 5 -19.65 -6.93 10.55
C LEU A 5 -20.60 -6.79 9.36
N HIS A 6 -20.71 -5.57 8.81
CA HIS A 6 -21.35 -5.39 7.51
C HIS A 6 -20.61 -6.29 6.50
N PRO A 7 -21.25 -7.30 5.89
CA PRO A 7 -20.58 -8.28 5.05
C PRO A 7 -19.87 -7.65 3.84
N THR A 8 -20.32 -6.46 3.41
CA THR A 8 -19.68 -5.65 2.37
C THR A 8 -18.32 -5.06 2.77
N CYS A 9 -18.09 -4.81 4.07
CA CYS A 9 -16.82 -4.30 4.58
C CYS A 9 -15.79 -5.41 4.87
N HIS A 10 -16.22 -6.68 4.88
CA HIS A 10 -15.33 -7.79 5.22
C HIS A 10 -14.21 -7.98 4.18
N GLY A 11 -14.49 -7.75 2.89
CA GLY A 11 -13.50 -7.80 1.82
C GLY A 11 -12.45 -6.68 1.88
N GLN A 12 -12.82 -5.50 2.40
CA GLN A 12 -11.90 -4.36 2.50
C GLN A 12 -10.75 -4.62 3.48
N ARG A 13 -10.97 -5.43 4.51
CA ARG A 13 -9.91 -5.81 5.45
C ARG A 13 -8.79 -6.60 4.75
N TRP A 14 -9.15 -7.58 3.93
CA TRP A 14 -8.18 -8.37 3.18
C TRP A 14 -7.38 -7.51 2.19
N GLN A 15 -8.04 -6.54 1.55
CA GLN A 15 -7.35 -5.58 0.67
C GLN A 15 -6.33 -4.73 1.44
N ALA A 16 -6.69 -4.25 2.63
CA ALA A 16 -5.79 -3.49 3.49
C ALA A 16 -4.59 -4.32 3.95
N GLU A 17 -4.81 -5.57 4.37
CA GLU A 17 -3.74 -6.50 4.79
C GLU A 17 -2.77 -6.81 3.64
N THR A 18 -3.31 -7.03 2.44
CA THR A 18 -2.52 -7.22 1.22
C THR A 18 -1.67 -5.99 0.92
N THR A 19 -2.26 -4.80 1.00
CA THR A 19 -1.56 -3.52 0.76
C THR A 19 -0.42 -3.32 1.77
N VAL A 20 -0.66 -3.57 3.05
CA VAL A 20 0.37 -3.49 4.10
C VAL A 20 1.50 -4.49 3.84
N SER A 21 1.18 -5.70 3.38
CA SER A 21 2.18 -6.72 3.05
C SER A 21 3.03 -6.30 1.84
N MET A 22 2.42 -5.71 0.82
CA MET A 22 3.14 -5.19 -0.35
C MET A 22 4.09 -4.05 0.03
N ILE A 23 3.65 -3.11 0.88
CA ILE A 23 4.49 -2.02 1.39
C ILE A 23 5.69 -2.57 2.14
N LYS A 24 5.49 -3.55 3.04
CA LYS A 24 6.59 -4.18 3.77
C LYS A 24 7.57 -4.84 2.82
N ARG A 25 7.12 -5.65 1.86
CA ARG A 25 8.01 -6.38 0.94
C ARG A 25 8.80 -5.47 0.01
N ARG A 26 8.22 -4.35 -0.44
CA ARG A 26 8.87 -3.45 -1.41
C ARG A 26 9.65 -2.29 -0.78
N LEU A 27 9.22 -1.79 0.38
CA LEU A 27 9.70 -0.52 0.94
C LEU A 27 10.19 -0.66 2.40
N ALA A 28 10.27 -1.87 2.97
CA ALA A 28 10.76 -2.03 4.35
C ALA A 28 12.15 -1.44 4.55
N SER A 29 13.11 -1.78 3.69
CA SER A 29 14.51 -1.35 3.78
C SER A 29 14.77 0.10 3.35
N ALA A 30 13.83 0.74 2.64
CA ALA A 30 14.04 2.05 2.04
C ALA A 30 14.16 3.20 3.06
N VAL A 31 13.53 3.08 4.23
CA VAL A 31 13.60 4.09 5.30
C VAL A 31 13.77 3.40 6.64
N ASN A 32 14.88 3.70 7.32
CA ASN A 32 15.26 3.16 8.63
C ASN A 32 15.08 4.22 9.73
N ALA A 33 13.84 4.43 10.16
CA ALA A 33 13.50 5.36 11.24
C ALA A 33 13.60 4.69 12.61
N ARG A 34 14.29 5.35 13.57
CA ARG A 34 14.51 4.80 14.93
C ARG A 34 13.55 5.34 16.00
N SER A 35 13.12 6.60 15.90
CA SER A 35 12.13 7.18 16.82
C SER A 35 10.70 6.93 16.36
N CYS A 36 9.74 6.81 17.29
CA CYS A 36 8.31 6.63 17.00
C CYS A 36 7.76 7.69 16.02
N TRP A 37 8.08 8.97 16.22
CA TRP A 37 7.65 10.06 15.32
C TRP A 37 8.20 9.93 13.89
N SER A 38 9.48 9.59 13.77
CA SER A 38 10.12 9.31 12.48
C SER A 38 9.52 8.07 11.81
N GLN A 39 9.20 7.02 12.58
CA GLN A 39 8.54 5.82 12.07
C GLN A 39 7.14 6.12 11.52
N ARG A 40 6.37 6.96 12.21
CA ARG A 40 5.04 7.38 11.74
C ARG A 40 5.13 8.15 10.42
N ARG A 41 6.05 9.11 10.32
CA ARG A 41 6.32 9.84 9.06
C ARG A 41 6.82 8.91 7.96
N ALA A 42 7.72 7.99 8.28
CA ALA A 42 8.22 6.99 7.34
C ALA A 42 7.11 6.09 6.82
N LEU A 43 6.17 5.67 7.67
CA LEU A 43 5.01 4.88 7.26
C LEU A 43 4.10 5.65 6.30
N MET A 44 3.81 6.94 6.60
CA MET A 44 3.02 7.79 5.69
C MET A 44 3.71 7.98 4.34
N LEU A 45 5.04 8.21 4.34
CA LEU A 45 5.82 8.32 3.12
C LEU A 45 5.78 7.02 2.29
N LYS A 46 5.94 5.87 2.94
CA LYS A 46 5.87 4.55 2.28
C LYS A 46 4.49 4.31 1.66
N ALA A 47 3.41 4.73 2.31
CA ALA A 47 2.06 4.62 1.77
C ALA A 47 1.87 5.49 0.51
N ILE A 48 2.30 6.76 0.55
CA ILE A 48 2.23 7.66 -0.60
C ILE A 48 3.08 7.13 -1.76
N ALA A 49 4.32 6.69 -1.48
CA ALA A 49 5.22 6.12 -2.48
C ALA A 49 4.63 4.85 -3.11
N HIS A 50 3.98 3.99 -2.32
CA HIS A 50 3.30 2.81 -2.85
C HIS A 50 2.14 3.16 -3.79
N ASN A 51 1.35 4.18 -3.47
CA ASN A 51 0.28 4.65 -4.35
C ASN A 51 0.82 5.19 -5.68
N ILE A 52 1.91 5.96 -5.64
CA ILE A 52 2.58 6.46 -6.86
C ILE A 52 3.10 5.28 -7.70
N LEU A 53 3.71 4.28 -7.06
CA LEU A 53 4.19 3.08 -7.75
C LEU A 53 3.06 2.33 -8.46
N LEU A 54 1.88 2.24 -7.86
CA LEU A 54 0.69 1.64 -8.50
C LEU A 54 0.27 2.45 -9.73
N LEU A 55 0.20 3.78 -9.63
CA LEU A 55 -0.13 4.64 -10.78
C LEU A 55 0.90 4.50 -11.91
N CYS A 56 2.19 4.46 -11.58
CA CYS A 56 3.26 4.23 -12.57
C CYS A 56 3.13 2.87 -13.25
N ALA A 57 2.88 1.80 -12.49
CA ALA A 57 2.69 0.46 -13.03
C ALA A 57 1.48 0.39 -13.97
N LEU A 58 0.36 1.00 -13.59
CA LEU A 58 -0.84 1.09 -14.43
C LEU A 58 -0.57 1.87 -15.73
N ARG A 59 0.17 2.97 -15.67
CA ARG A 59 0.57 3.72 -16.87
C ARG A 59 1.49 2.91 -17.78
N ALA A 60 2.46 2.20 -17.21
CA ALA A 60 3.38 1.36 -17.97
C ALA A 60 2.65 0.24 -18.72
N VAL A 61 1.68 -0.41 -18.06
CA VAL A 61 0.84 -1.44 -18.69
C VAL A 61 -0.01 -0.85 -19.82
N GLN A 62 -0.63 0.32 -19.62
CA GLN A 62 -1.41 0.97 -20.67
C GLN A 62 -0.56 1.39 -21.87
N ALA A 63 0.65 1.93 -21.63
CA ALA A 63 1.57 2.27 -22.71
C ALA A 63 2.01 1.03 -23.50
N ALA A 64 2.25 -0.09 -22.84
CA ALA A 64 2.58 -1.36 -23.49
C ALA A 64 1.40 -1.90 -24.33
N LEU A 65 0.16 -1.79 -23.84
CA LEU A 65 -1.03 -2.18 -24.59
C LEU A 65 -1.29 -1.30 -25.81
N ALA A 66 -1.01 0.01 -25.73
CA ALA A 66 -1.17 0.94 -26.85
C ALA A 66 -0.09 0.78 -27.94
N ALA A 67 1.01 0.10 -27.62
CA ALA A 67 2.13 -0.16 -28.55
C ALA A 67 2.07 -1.55 -29.20
N ALA A 68 1.10 -2.39 -28.82
CA ALA A 68 0.85 -3.72 -29.37
C ALA A 68 -0.30 -3.69 -30.37
#